data_AF-A0AAU3ACV2-F1
#
_entry.id   AF-A0AAU3ACV2-F1
#
_cell.length_a   1.000
_cell.length_b   1.000
_cell.length_c   1.000
_cell.angle_alpha   90.00
_cell.angle_beta   90.00
_cell.angle_gamma   90.00
#
_symmetry.space_group_name_H-M   'P 1'
#
loop_
_entity.id
_entity.type
_entity.pdbx_description
1 polymer ?
#
loop_
_entity_poly.entity_id
_entity_poly.type
_entity_poly.pdbx_seq_one_letter_code
_entity_poly.pdbx_strand_id
1 'polypeptide(L)'
;MINVQVRGESGTVEARAQHGVAWGPELAALDQSEFPMLGHLLPCADTVFNCRQVVTLLAEVSRLPPGVVTDVFSRELLDLCQTVLDGQHLYLWFLGD
;
A
#
# COMPACT_ATOMS: atom_id res chain seq x y z
N MET A 1 -6.49 -9.26 7.30
CA MET A 1 -6.63 -7.85 6.86
C MET A 1 -5.23 -7.32 6.63
N ILE A 2 -4.98 -6.51 5.62
CA ILE A 2 -3.63 -5.97 5.38
C ILE A 2 -3.58 -4.54 5.94
N ASN A 3 -2.77 -4.33 6.97
CA ASN A 3 -2.56 -3.01 7.57
C ASN A 3 -1.44 -2.26 6.84
N VAL A 4 -1.47 -0.92 6.84
CA VAL A 4 -0.45 -0.12 6.15
C VAL A 4 0.22 0.87 7.10
N GLN A 5 1.56 0.90 7.06
CA GLN A 5 2.39 1.78 7.89
C GLN A 5 3.49 2.42 7.05
N VAL A 6 3.89 3.63 7.44
CA VAL A 6 5.17 4.21 7.03
C VAL A 6 6.17 3.98 8.14
N ARG A 7 7.31 3.39 7.79
CA ARG A 7 8.38 3.13 8.75
C ARG A 7 9.70 3.70 8.29
N GLY A 8 10.48 4.20 9.25
CA GLY A 8 11.88 4.51 9.04
C GLY A 8 12.75 3.25 8.97
N GLU A 9 14.02 3.41 8.62
CA GLU A 9 15.01 2.32 8.49
C GLU A 9 15.14 1.45 9.76
N SER A 10 14.98 2.04 10.95
CA SER A 10 15.01 1.29 12.22
C SER A 10 13.70 0.55 12.54
N GLY A 11 12.70 0.60 11.66
CA GLY A 11 11.38 0.03 11.88
C GLY A 11 10.44 0.89 12.74
N THR A 12 10.84 2.11 13.10
CA THR A 12 9.98 3.08 13.81
C THR A 12 8.78 3.42 12.95
N VAL A 13 7.57 3.38 13.54
CA VAL A 13 6.33 3.74 12.84
C VAL A 13 6.16 5.25 12.87
N GLU A 14 6.26 5.87 11.70
CA GLU A 14 6.12 7.32 11.53
C GLU A 14 4.68 7.73 11.19
N ALA A 15 3.96 6.88 10.45
CA ALA A 15 2.55 7.06 10.13
C ALA A 15 1.86 5.70 9.92
N ARG A 16 0.53 5.67 10.02
CA ARG A 16 -0.27 4.47 9.73
C ARG A 16 -1.63 4.84 9.17
N ALA A 17 -2.17 3.95 8.34
CA ALA A 17 -3.56 4.01 7.94
C ALA A 17 -4.45 3.71 9.17
N GLN A 18 -5.61 4.35 9.25
CA GLN A 18 -6.62 4.03 10.27
C GLN A 18 -7.40 2.78 9.86
N HIS A 19 -7.50 2.55 8.56
CA HIS A 19 -8.19 1.40 7.98
C HIS A 19 -7.18 0.50 7.26
N GLY A 20 -7.32 -0.81 7.47
CA GLY A 20 -6.64 -1.80 6.63
C GLY A 20 -7.42 -2.08 5.35
N VAL A 21 -6.77 -2.69 4.37
CA VAL A 21 -7.46 -3.25 3.20
C VAL A 21 -7.90 -4.68 3.50
N ALA A 22 -9.16 -4.97 3.20
CA ALA A 22 -9.67 -6.33 3.29
C ALA A 22 -9.10 -7.16 2.14
N TRP A 23 -8.54 -8.33 2.45
CA TRP A 23 -8.22 -9.29 1.41
C TRP A 23 -9.52 -9.90 0.89
N GLY A 24 -9.80 -9.67 -0.39
CA GLY A 24 -11.03 -10.09 -1.05
C GLY A 24 -10.76 -10.53 -2.49
N PRO A 25 -11.75 -11.14 -3.16
CA PRO A 25 -11.59 -11.65 -4.53
C PRO A 25 -11.21 -10.55 -5.52
N GLU A 26 -11.66 -9.31 -5.33
CA GLU A 26 -11.35 -8.16 -6.20
C GLU A 26 -9.86 -7.80 -6.14
N LEU A 27 -9.28 -7.74 -4.94
CA LEU A 27 -7.84 -7.47 -4.78
C LEU A 27 -6.99 -8.65 -5.23
N ALA A 28 -7.43 -9.88 -4.93
CA ALA A 28 -6.74 -11.11 -5.32
C ALA A 28 -6.74 -11.37 -6.83
N ALA A 29 -7.72 -10.80 -7.56
CA ALA A 29 -7.87 -10.96 -9.01
C ALA A 29 -7.23 -9.83 -9.83
N LEU A 30 -6.53 -8.88 -9.20
CA LEU A 30 -5.79 -7.86 -9.94
C LEU A 30 -4.77 -8.52 -10.87
N ASP A 31 -4.75 -8.10 -12.13
CA ASP A 31 -3.73 -8.51 -13.07
C ASP A 31 -2.37 -7.96 -12.62
N GLN A 32 -1.46 -8.87 -12.25
CA GLN A 32 -0.13 -8.56 -11.76
C GLN A 32 0.75 -7.82 -12.79
N SER A 33 0.43 -7.91 -14.08
CA SER A 33 1.14 -7.17 -15.12
C SER A 33 0.70 -5.70 -15.20
N GLU A 34 -0.57 -5.41 -14.88
CA GLU A 34 -1.16 -4.06 -14.88
C GLU A 34 -1.05 -3.35 -13.52
N PHE A 35 -1.05 -4.14 -12.43
CA PHE A 35 -0.94 -3.70 -11.04
C PHE A 35 0.19 -4.43 -10.30
N PRO A 36 1.46 -4.26 -10.72
CA PRO A 36 2.60 -4.97 -10.14
C PRO A 36 2.83 -4.71 -8.65
N MET A 37 2.36 -3.60 -8.09
CA MET A 37 2.50 -3.34 -6.65
C MET A 37 1.37 -4.00 -5.86
N LEU A 38 0.11 -3.70 -6.19
CA LEU A 38 -1.04 -4.19 -5.43
C LEU A 38 -1.38 -5.66 -5.71
N GLY A 39 -1.21 -6.13 -6.95
CA GLY A 39 -1.53 -7.50 -7.37
C GLY A 39 -0.59 -8.58 -6.81
N HIS A 40 0.57 -8.17 -6.25
CA HIS A 40 1.51 -9.08 -5.59
C HIS A 40 1.39 -9.07 -4.05
N LEU A 41 0.48 -8.29 -3.48
CA LEU A 41 0.24 -8.32 -2.04
C LEU A 41 -0.27 -9.70 -1.63
N LEU A 42 0.13 -10.14 -0.43
CA LEU A 42 -0.33 -11.38 0.18
C LEU A 42 -0.90 -11.08 1.56
N PRO A 43 -2.03 -11.70 1.95
CA PRO A 43 -2.67 -11.40 3.23
C PRO A 43 -1.90 -11.94 4.44
N CYS A 44 -1.00 -12.91 4.23
CA CYS A 44 -0.25 -13.61 5.28
C CYS A 44 1.26 -13.32 5.24
N ALA A 45 1.68 -12.28 4.50
CA ALA A 45 3.07 -11.89 4.42
C ALA A 45 3.22 -10.38 4.40
N ASP A 46 4.23 -9.90 5.10
CA ASP A 46 4.61 -8.50 5.04
C ASP A 46 5.25 -8.17 3.68
N THR A 47 4.94 -6.99 3.16
CA THR A 47 5.53 -6.46 1.93
C THR A 47 6.02 -5.04 2.18
N VAL A 48 7.25 -4.75 1.77
CA VAL A 48 7.89 -3.45 1.97
C VAL A 48 8.17 -2.80 0.62
N PHE A 49 7.70 -1.57 0.44
CA PHE A 49 7.97 -0.75 -0.74
C PHE A 49 8.89 0.42 -0.39
N ASN A 50 9.91 0.62 -1.21
CA ASN A 50 10.74 1.81 -1.18
C ASN A 50 10.09 2.98 -1.95
N CYS A 51 10.71 4.16 -1.89
CA CYS A 51 10.21 5.37 -2.54
C CYS A 51 9.97 5.22 -4.06
N ARG A 52 10.79 4.45 -4.79
CA ARG A 52 10.60 4.24 -6.24
C ARG A 52 9.39 3.36 -6.53
N GLN A 53 9.18 2.33 -5.72
CA GLN A 53 7.99 1.47 -5.79
C GLN A 53 6.72 2.23 -5.40
N VAL A 54 6.81 3.17 -4.46
CA VAL A 54 5.71 4.06 -4.09
C VAL A 54 5.27 4.95 -5.26
N VAL A 55 6.19 5.42 -6.11
CA VAL A 55 5.81 6.15 -7.34
C VAL A 55 4.96 5.29 -8.27
N THR A 56 5.32 4.01 -8.46
CA THR A 56 4.52 3.07 -9.26
C THR A 56 3.16 2.79 -8.60
N LEU A 57 3.13 2.63 -7.28
CA LEU A 57 1.89 2.42 -6.52
C LEU A 57 0.92 3.60 -6.67
N LEU A 58 1.39 4.85 -6.61
CA LEU A 58 0.53 6.03 -6.84
C LEU A 58 -0.15 5.98 -8.21
N ALA A 59 0.60 5.58 -9.24
CA ALA A 59 0.05 5.40 -10.57
C ALA A 59 -1.01 4.28 -10.60
N GLU A 60 -0.81 3.17 -9.88
CA GLU A 60 -1.81 2.10 -9.75
C GLU A 60 -3.09 2.55 -9.05
N VAL A 61 -2.98 3.24 -7.91
CA VAL A 61 -4.15 3.66 -7.12
C VAL A 61 -5.10 4.53 -7.94
N SER A 62 -4.58 5.42 -8.79
CA SER A 62 -5.40 6.26 -9.69
C SER A 62 -6.17 5.49 -10.77
N ARG A 63 -5.80 4.23 -11.04
CA ARG A 63 -6.36 3.37 -12.08
C ARG A 63 -7.16 2.20 -11.51
N LEU A 64 -7.26 2.08 -10.19
CA LEU A 64 -7.91 0.95 -9.55
C LEU A 64 -9.38 0.84 -10.00
N PRO A 65 -9.84 -0.37 -10.34
CA PRO A 65 -11.25 -0.61 -10.58
C PRO A 65 -12.09 -0.23 -9.34
N PRO A 66 -13.30 0.33 -9.53
CA PRO A 66 -14.19 0.64 -8.41
C PRO A 66 -14.47 -0.59 -7.55
N GLY A 67 -14.38 -0.43 -6.23
CA GLY A 67 -14.69 -1.49 -5.26
C GLY A 67 -13.53 -2.42 -4.89
N VAL A 68 -12.37 -2.32 -5.56
CA VAL A 68 -11.17 -3.08 -5.14
C VAL A 68 -10.69 -2.65 -3.76
N VAL A 69 -10.76 -1.35 -3.49
CA VAL A 69 -10.51 -0.74 -2.19
C VAL A 69 -11.56 0.33 -1.91
N THR A 70 -11.75 0.68 -0.64
CA THR A 70 -12.67 1.76 -0.26
C THR A 70 -12.05 3.12 -0.59
N ASP A 71 -12.89 4.11 -0.90
CA ASP A 71 -12.41 5.49 -1.14
C ASP A 71 -11.67 6.07 0.08
N VAL A 72 -12.07 5.66 1.29
CA VAL A 72 -11.41 6.07 2.54
C VAL A 72 -9.99 5.52 2.57
N PHE A 73 -9.83 4.21 2.34
CA PHE A 73 -8.52 3.58 2.31
C PHE A 73 -7.64 4.12 1.19
N SER A 74 -8.19 4.36 -0.01
CA SER A 74 -7.44 4.99 -1.10
C SER A 74 -6.83 6.33 -0.69
N ARG A 75 -7.61 7.20 -0.03
CA ARG A 75 -7.10 8.50 0.45
C ARG A 75 -5.98 8.33 1.49
N GLU A 76 -6.19 7.45 2.48
CA GLU A 76 -5.16 7.16 3.49
C GLU A 76 -3.88 6.61 2.84
N LEU A 77 -4.01 5.70 1.87
CA LEU A 77 -2.88 5.14 1.15
C LEU A 77 -2.10 6.21 0.37
N LEU A 78 -2.80 7.14 -0.29
CA LEU A 78 -2.18 8.27 -0.99
C LEU A 78 -1.41 9.18 -0.01
N ASP A 79 -1.98 9.48 1.16
CA ASP A 79 -1.32 10.30 2.18
C ASP A 79 -0.04 9.63 2.73
N LEU A 80 -0.08 8.31 2.95
CA LEU A 80 1.10 7.54 3.37
C LEU A 80 2.16 7.48 2.26
N CYS A 81 1.76 7.30 1.01
CA CYS A 81 2.66 7.34 -0.14
C CYS A 81 3.36 8.70 -0.21
N GLN A 82 2.62 9.79 -0.06
CA GLN A 82 3.18 11.14 -0.06
C GLN A 82 4.17 11.33 1.11
N THR A 83 3.84 10.83 2.30
CA THR A 83 4.75 10.83 3.46
C THR A 83 6.08 10.15 3.14
N VAL A 84 6.05 8.99 2.45
CA VAL A 84 7.28 8.29 2.03
C VAL A 84 8.08 9.10 1.01
N LEU A 85 7.42 9.80 0.08
CA LEU A 85 8.10 10.57 -0.96
C LEU A 85 8.73 11.87 -0.43
N ASP A 86 8.13 12.49 0.58
CA ASP A 86 8.63 13.72 1.19
C ASP A 86 9.73 13.47 2.24
N GLY A 87 9.80 12.25 2.77
CA GLY A 87 10.79 11.85 3.77
C GLY A 87 12.05 11.22 3.20
N GLN A 88 13.05 11.04 4.06
CA GLN A 88 14.26 10.27 3.75
C GLN A 88 14.24 8.95 4.51
N HIS A 89 14.70 7.87 3.86
CA HIS A 89 14.78 6.53 4.46
C HIS A 89 13.45 6.00 5.02
N LEU A 90 12.33 6.42 4.40
CA LEU A 90 11.00 5.93 4.71
C LEU A 90 10.57 4.84 3.71
N TYR A 91 9.80 3.89 4.23
CA TYR A 91 9.29 2.75 3.48
C TYR A 91 7.81 2.56 3.80
N LEU A 92 7.04 2.14 2.80
CA LEU A 92 5.63 1.77 2.97
C LEU A 92 5.55 0.26 3.23
N TRP A 93 4.98 -0.11 4.37
CA TRP A 93 4.84 -1.49 4.82
C TRP A 93 3.39 -1.89 4.76
N PHE A 94 3.10 -2.93 3.98
CA PHE A 94 1.86 -3.68 4.02
C PHE A 94 2.09 -4.86 4.96
N LEU A 95 1.30 -4.94 6.03
CA LEU A 95 1.43 -5.94 7.07
C LEU A 95 0.29 -6.93 6.94
N GLY A 96 0.64 -8.18 6.65
CA GLY A 96 -0.32 -9.29 6.67
C GLY A 96 -0.76 -9.63 8.10
N ASP A 97 -1.82 -10.43 8.21
CA ASP A 97 -2.17 -11.12 9.47
C ASP A 97 -1.30 -12.38 9.67
#